data_AF-A0A6I1NFS5-F1
#
_entry.id   AF-A0A6I1NFS5-F1
#
_cell.length_a   1.000
_cell.length_b   1.000
_cell.length_c   1.000
_cell.angle_alpha   90.00
_cell.angle_beta   90.00
_cell.angle_gamma   90.00
#
_symmetry.space_group_name_H-M   'P 1'
#
loop_
_entity.id
_entity.type
_entity.pdbx_description
1 polymer ?
#
loop_
_entity_poly.entity_id
_entity_poly.type
_entity_poly.pdbx_seq_one_letter_code
_entity_poly.pdbx_strand_id
1 'polypeptide(L)'
;MAMQKKSLMFIALAFFVGSAHAKDETVEFSVVTEKISATGTALIGSPVVIQQGGDNKMSAMCTFKHDLAGTPIKSTYGLDTSTVMTTTVLPIERTTTGIKAFIAISKQSAQGQDWAVINKDCKLPVGTTNSTGISLLDNFDWGKPTKLKLSDGSSVVVTISPSAL
;
A
#
# COMPACT_ATOMS: atom_id res chain seq x y z
N MET A 1 -16.15 -41.42 -68.85
CA MET A 1 -15.20 -41.74 -67.77
C MET A 1 -14.66 -40.43 -67.21
N ALA A 2 -14.85 -40.24 -65.91
CA ALA A 2 -14.62 -39.00 -65.18
C ALA A 2 -13.19 -38.90 -64.63
N MET A 3 -12.69 -37.67 -64.43
CA MET A 3 -11.81 -37.37 -63.31
C MET A 3 -11.90 -35.88 -62.92
N GLN A 4 -12.75 -35.59 -61.93
CA GLN A 4 -12.80 -34.32 -61.20
C GLN A 4 -11.52 -34.16 -60.38
N LYS A 5 -10.78 -33.08 -60.63
CA LYS A 5 -9.64 -32.65 -59.82
C LYS A 5 -10.18 -31.88 -58.60
N LYS A 6 -9.97 -32.45 -57.42
CA LYS A 6 -10.47 -31.96 -56.12
C LYS A 6 -9.91 -30.57 -55.81
N SER A 7 -10.80 -29.61 -55.61
CA SER A 7 -10.49 -28.30 -55.04
C SER A 7 -10.26 -28.46 -53.54
N LEU A 8 -9.08 -28.11 -53.04
CA LEU A 8 -8.79 -28.02 -51.61
C LEU A 8 -9.58 -26.83 -51.03
N MET A 9 -10.61 -27.12 -50.24
CA MET A 9 -11.34 -26.13 -49.46
C MET A 9 -10.57 -25.89 -48.14
N PHE A 10 -9.92 -24.73 -48.03
CA PHE A 10 -9.32 -24.27 -46.77
C PHE A 10 -10.45 -23.94 -45.78
N ILE A 11 -10.63 -24.78 -44.76
CA ILE A 11 -11.44 -24.45 -43.59
C ILE A 11 -10.57 -23.54 -42.72
N ALA A 12 -10.73 -22.23 -42.90
CA ALA A 12 -10.22 -21.23 -41.96
C ALA A 12 -11.09 -21.28 -40.70
N LEU A 13 -10.65 -22.08 -39.72
CA LEU A 13 -11.25 -22.11 -38.39
C LEU A 13 -10.85 -20.81 -37.69
N ALA A 14 -11.69 -19.78 -37.81
CA ALA A 14 -11.57 -18.56 -37.04
C ALA A 14 -11.87 -18.89 -35.57
N PHE A 15 -10.82 -19.12 -34.79
CA PHE A 15 -10.88 -19.03 -33.33
C PHE A 15 -11.21 -17.58 -32.98
N PHE A 16 -12.51 -17.28 -32.88
CA PHE A 16 -12.96 -16.16 -32.06
C PHE A 16 -12.67 -16.55 -30.61
N VAL A 17 -11.42 -16.35 -30.18
CA VAL A 17 -11.10 -16.22 -28.77
C VAL A 17 -11.78 -14.93 -28.35
N GLY A 18 -13.06 -15.03 -27.97
CA GLY A 18 -13.70 -13.99 -27.21
C GLY A 18 -12.91 -13.90 -25.91
N SER A 19 -11.97 -12.96 -25.84
CA SER A 19 -11.50 -12.45 -24.57
C SER A 19 -12.75 -11.89 -23.88
N ALA A 20 -13.38 -12.73 -23.06
CA ALA A 20 -14.29 -12.27 -22.04
C ALA A 20 -13.44 -11.36 -21.17
N HIS A 21 -13.47 -10.06 -21.46
CA HIS A 21 -12.94 -9.05 -20.59
C HIS A 21 -13.72 -9.21 -19.29
N ALA A 22 -13.08 -9.83 -18.29
CA ALA A 22 -13.61 -9.90 -16.95
C ALA A 22 -14.02 -8.47 -16.61
N LYS A 23 -15.31 -8.29 -16.31
CA LYS A 23 -15.87 -6.97 -16.01
C LYS A 23 -15.02 -6.39 -14.90
N ASP A 24 -14.41 -5.23 -15.15
CA ASP A 24 -13.54 -4.58 -14.17
C ASP A 24 -14.42 -4.18 -12.97
N GLU A 25 -14.39 -4.99 -11.91
CA GLU A 25 -15.17 -4.79 -10.70
C GLU A 25 -14.34 -3.99 -9.69
N THR A 26 -14.79 -2.79 -9.35
CA THR A 26 -14.15 -1.93 -8.37
C THR A 26 -14.84 -1.97 -7.02
N VAL A 27 -14.06 -1.78 -5.97
CA VAL A 27 -14.53 -1.62 -4.59
C VAL A 27 -13.99 -0.33 -4.00
N GLU A 28 -14.82 0.30 -3.17
CA GLU A 28 -14.44 1.45 -2.36
C GLU A 28 -14.08 0.98 -0.95
N PHE A 29 -12.99 1.49 -0.41
CA PHE A 29 -12.62 1.25 0.97
C PHE A 29 -12.42 2.57 1.70
N SER A 30 -12.77 2.55 2.98
CA SER A 30 -12.53 3.63 3.93
C SER A 30 -11.73 3.08 5.08
N VAL A 31 -10.65 3.77 5.43
CA VAL A 31 -9.75 3.43 6.54
C VAL A 31 -9.75 4.59 7.52
N VAL A 32 -10.31 4.36 8.69
CA VAL A 32 -10.50 5.35 9.75
C VAL A 32 -9.70 4.95 10.98
N THR A 33 -8.95 5.91 11.51
CA THR A 33 -8.26 5.84 12.80
C THR A 33 -8.77 6.96 13.71
N GLU A 34 -8.26 7.05 14.94
CA GLU A 34 -8.59 8.16 15.84
C GLU A 34 -8.20 9.54 15.30
N LYS A 35 -7.22 9.61 14.39
CA LYS A 35 -6.63 10.88 13.92
C LYS A 35 -6.88 11.18 12.44
N ILE A 36 -7.08 10.15 11.62
CA ILE A 36 -7.11 10.28 10.15
C ILE A 36 -8.20 9.37 9.58
N SER A 37 -8.87 9.86 8.54
CA SER A 37 -9.74 9.09 7.67
C SER A 37 -9.22 9.21 6.24
N ALA A 38 -9.12 8.10 5.49
CA ALA A 38 -8.90 8.15 4.06
C ALA A 38 -9.75 7.10 3.34
N THR A 39 -10.06 7.39 2.09
CA THR A 39 -10.79 6.51 1.20
C THR A 39 -9.95 6.20 -0.03
N GLY A 40 -10.29 5.11 -0.71
CA GLY A 40 -9.76 4.83 -2.03
C GLY A 40 -10.58 3.78 -2.76
N THR A 41 -10.21 3.54 -4.00
CA THR A 41 -10.83 2.58 -4.90
C THR A 41 -9.80 1.56 -5.37
N ALA A 42 -10.21 0.30 -5.49
CA ALA A 42 -9.37 -0.78 -5.99
C ALA A 42 -10.16 -1.67 -6.93
N LEU A 43 -9.49 -2.13 -7.99
CA LEU A 43 -9.98 -3.21 -8.83
C LEU A 43 -9.81 -4.54 -8.09
N ILE A 44 -10.77 -5.44 -8.20
CA ILE A 44 -10.60 -6.82 -7.72
C ILE A 44 -9.37 -7.46 -8.38
N GLY A 45 -8.50 -8.06 -7.58
CA GLY A 45 -7.22 -8.62 -8.00
C GLY A 45 -6.06 -7.62 -8.02
N SER A 46 -6.32 -6.34 -7.77
CA SER A 46 -5.28 -5.30 -7.75
C SER A 46 -5.10 -4.70 -6.36
N PRO A 47 -3.85 -4.63 -5.84
CA PRO A 47 -3.61 -4.03 -4.56
C PRO A 47 -3.68 -2.50 -4.67
N VAL A 48 -4.12 -1.87 -3.60
CA VAL A 48 -4.04 -0.43 -3.40
C VAL A 48 -3.33 -0.15 -2.09
N VAL A 49 -2.52 0.90 -2.08
CA VAL A 49 -1.77 1.31 -0.90
C VAL A 49 -2.21 2.72 -0.52
N ILE A 50 -2.71 2.85 0.70
CA ILE A 50 -3.00 4.12 1.34
C ILE A 50 -1.89 4.40 2.33
N GLN A 51 -1.18 5.50 2.14
CA GLN A 51 -0.26 6.02 3.15
C GLN A 51 -0.93 7.19 3.86
N GLN A 52 -1.09 7.06 5.18
CA GLN A 52 -1.63 8.08 6.07
C GLN A 52 -0.53 8.47 7.05
N GLY A 53 -0.05 9.69 7.01
CA GLY A 53 1.01 10.13 7.91
C GLY A 53 1.71 11.39 7.44
N GLY A 54 2.43 12.01 8.36
CA GLY A 54 3.10 13.29 8.14
C GLY A 54 3.29 14.16 9.39
N ASP A 55 2.79 13.72 10.55
CA ASP A 55 3.02 14.43 11.81
C ASP A 55 4.33 13.96 12.45
N ASN A 56 5.04 14.89 13.11
CA ASN A 56 6.40 14.69 13.64
C ASN A 56 7.44 14.29 12.58
N LYS A 57 7.44 14.98 11.44
CA LYS A 57 8.55 14.91 10.48
C LYS A 57 9.82 15.51 11.11
N MET A 58 10.66 14.66 11.68
CA MET A 58 12.03 15.03 11.99
C MET A 58 12.89 14.58 10.83
N SER A 59 13.20 15.52 9.94
CA SER A 59 14.21 15.31 8.91
C SER A 59 15.48 16.05 9.27
N ALA A 60 16.62 15.36 9.18
CA ALA A 60 17.92 15.97 9.37
C ALA A 60 18.77 15.77 8.13
N MET A 61 19.52 16.80 7.78
CA MET A 61 20.60 16.71 6.81
C MET A 61 21.87 17.24 7.46
N CYS A 62 22.81 16.35 7.76
CA CYS A 62 24.11 16.74 8.33
C CYS A 62 25.21 16.56 7.30
N THR A 63 26.00 17.62 7.09
CA THR A 63 27.21 17.56 6.26
C THR A 63 28.44 17.49 7.15
N PHE A 64 29.16 16.37 7.10
CA PHE A 64 30.40 16.19 7.84
C PHE A 64 31.59 16.45 6.91
N LYS A 65 32.53 17.27 7.37
CA LYS A 65 33.85 17.40 6.74
C LYS A 65 34.82 16.51 7.50
N HIS A 66 35.52 15.63 6.78
CA HIS A 66 36.57 14.80 7.34
C HIS A 66 37.69 14.66 6.32
N ASP A 67 38.92 14.51 6.80
CA ASP A 67 40.07 14.28 5.93
C ASP A 67 40.31 12.79 5.78
N LEU A 68 40.25 12.29 4.55
CA LEU A 68 40.72 10.96 4.20
C LEU A 68 42.06 11.11 3.47
N ALA A 69 43.13 10.65 4.10
CA ALA A 69 44.50 10.77 3.56
C ALA A 69 44.87 12.21 3.12
N GLY A 70 44.46 13.22 3.90
CA GLY A 70 44.74 14.63 3.61
C GLY A 70 43.85 15.27 2.53
N THR A 71 42.86 14.55 2.01
CA THR A 71 41.84 15.12 1.11
C THR A 71 40.56 15.38 1.89
N PRO A 72 40.04 16.63 1.92
CA PRO A 72 38.79 16.93 2.59
C PRO A 72 37.60 16.34 1.83
N ILE A 73 36.90 15.42 2.47
CA ILE A 73 35.68 14.77 1.98
C ILE A 73 34.47 15.35 2.71
N LYS A 74 33.37 15.51 1.97
CA LYS A 74 32.06 15.86 2.52
C LYS A 74 31.13 14.66 2.42
N SER A 75 30.52 14.28 3.54
CA SER A 75 29.43 13.30 3.55
C SER A 75 28.15 13.93 4.06
N THR A 76 27.07 13.70 3.32
CA THR A 76 25.73 14.15 3.68
C THR A 76 24.93 12.96 4.18
N TYR A 77 24.34 13.08 5.37
CA TYR A 77 23.46 12.07 5.93
C TYR A 77 22.05 12.66 6.05
N GLY A 78 21.12 12.05 5.32
CA GLY A 78 19.70 12.33 5.40
C GLY A 78 19.00 11.26 6.23
N LEU A 79 18.17 11.68 7.17
CA LEU A 79 17.33 10.77 7.96
C LEU A 79 15.91 11.34 8.03
N ASP A 80 14.90 10.52 7.76
CA ASP A 80 13.47 10.82 7.92
C ASP A 80 12.87 9.78 8.86
N THR A 81 12.38 10.24 10.02
CA THR A 81 11.75 9.39 11.03
C THR A 81 10.25 9.61 11.14
N SER A 82 9.60 10.08 10.06
CA SER A 82 8.17 10.37 10.07
C SER A 82 7.30 9.24 10.62
N THR A 83 6.25 9.64 11.35
CA THR A 83 5.19 8.73 11.76
C THR A 83 4.27 8.50 10.56
N VAL A 84 4.27 7.27 10.06
CA VAL A 84 3.55 6.88 8.85
C VAL A 84 2.78 5.59 9.11
N MET A 85 1.49 5.60 8.79
CA MET A 85 0.67 4.41 8.68
C MET A 85 0.49 4.06 7.21
N THR A 86 0.76 2.82 6.84
CA THR A 86 0.52 2.28 5.51
C THR A 86 -0.54 1.20 5.60
N THR A 87 -1.62 1.34 4.84
CA THR A 87 -2.66 0.32 4.69
C THR A 87 -2.66 -0.17 3.26
N THR A 88 -2.43 -1.46 3.06
CA THR A 88 -2.57 -2.13 1.78
C THR A 88 -3.86 -2.94 1.80
N VAL A 89 -4.70 -2.74 0.79
CA VAL A 89 -5.90 -3.53 0.58
C VAL A 89 -5.76 -4.22 -0.77
N LEU A 90 -5.90 -5.54 -0.78
CA LEU A 90 -5.97 -6.34 -1.99
C LEU A 90 -7.31 -7.08 -1.97
N PRO A 91 -8.33 -6.57 -2.67
CA PRO A 91 -9.58 -7.29 -2.85
C PRO A 91 -9.33 -8.49 -3.76
N ILE A 92 -9.76 -9.68 -3.37
CA ILE A 92 -9.45 -10.94 -4.07
C ILE A 92 -10.68 -11.49 -4.78
N GLU A 93 -11.80 -11.59 -4.07
CA GLU A 93 -12.99 -12.26 -4.59
C GLU A 93 -14.26 -11.62 -4.04
N ARG A 94 -15.16 -11.22 -4.95
CA ARG A 94 -16.47 -10.70 -4.60
C ARG A 94 -17.42 -11.82 -4.22
N THR A 95 -18.23 -11.58 -3.20
CA THR A 95 -19.39 -12.41 -2.86
C THR A 95 -20.67 -11.58 -2.84
N THR A 96 -21.81 -12.24 -2.69
CA THR A 96 -23.12 -11.57 -2.58
C THR A 96 -23.23 -10.71 -1.33
N THR A 97 -22.56 -11.08 -0.23
CA THR A 97 -22.66 -10.40 1.07
C THR A 97 -21.45 -9.54 1.42
N GLY A 98 -20.31 -9.77 0.77
CA GLY A 98 -19.07 -9.07 1.06
C GLY A 98 -17.95 -9.32 0.05
N ILE A 99 -16.72 -9.10 0.48
CA ILE A 99 -15.50 -9.37 -0.30
C ILE A 99 -14.47 -10.13 0.53
N LYS A 100 -13.82 -11.11 -0.08
CA LYS A 100 -12.59 -11.68 0.45
C LYS A 100 -11.44 -10.75 0.09
N ALA A 101 -10.74 -10.22 1.09
CA ALA A 101 -9.64 -9.29 0.87
C ALA A 101 -8.44 -9.62 1.77
N PHE A 102 -7.26 -9.40 1.25
CA PHE A 102 -6.05 -9.27 2.05
C PHE A 102 -5.89 -7.82 2.50
N ILE A 103 -5.73 -7.61 3.80
CA ILE A 103 -5.45 -6.30 4.38
C ILE A 103 -4.15 -6.39 5.17
N ALA A 104 -3.20 -5.53 4.84
CA ALA A 104 -2.00 -5.31 5.63
C ALA A 104 -1.99 -3.87 6.14
N ILE A 105 -1.81 -3.70 7.44
CA ILE A 105 -1.66 -2.39 8.07
C ILE A 105 -0.31 -2.39 8.77
N SER A 106 0.52 -1.41 8.47
CA SER A 106 1.74 -1.11 9.22
C SER A 106 1.69 0.33 9.72
N LYS A 107 2.23 0.56 10.90
CA LYS A 107 2.29 1.85 11.55
C LYS A 107 3.68 2.02 12.12
N GLN A 108 4.40 2.99 11.60
CA GLN A 108 5.64 3.49 12.16
C GLN A 108 5.32 4.70 13.04
N SER A 109 5.81 4.67 14.27
CA SER A 109 5.66 5.75 15.25
C SER A 109 7.05 6.19 15.72
N ALA A 110 7.32 7.48 15.60
CA ALA A 110 8.51 8.12 16.14
C ALA A 110 8.19 9.01 17.35
N GLN A 111 7.17 8.61 18.13
CA GLN A 111 6.85 9.31 19.38
C GLN A 111 7.98 9.13 20.39
N GLY A 112 8.40 10.23 21.02
CA GLY A 112 9.52 10.23 21.99
C GLY A 112 10.90 10.38 21.34
N GLN A 113 10.96 10.93 20.13
CA GLN A 113 12.23 11.41 19.57
C GLN A 113 12.50 12.86 19.97
N ASP A 114 13.79 13.14 20.21
CA ASP A 114 14.33 14.45 20.52
C ASP A 114 15.47 14.80 19.58
N TRP A 115 15.82 16.09 19.50
CA TRP A 115 16.98 16.54 18.74
C TRP A 115 18.26 16.43 19.59
N ALA A 116 19.17 15.55 19.19
CA ALA A 116 20.55 15.63 19.66
C ALA A 116 21.33 16.64 18.82
N VAL A 117 21.96 17.62 19.47
CA VAL A 117 22.85 18.58 18.81
C VAL A 117 24.23 17.95 18.67
N ILE A 118 24.65 17.68 17.43
CA ILE A 118 26.00 17.17 17.14
C ILE A 118 26.99 18.33 17.07
N ASN A 119 26.60 19.43 16.41
CA ASN A 119 27.30 20.71 16.43
C ASN A 119 26.34 21.85 16.04
N LYS A 120 26.86 23.08 15.89
CA LYS A 120 26.06 24.27 15.58
C LYS A 120 25.19 24.16 14.31
N ASP A 121 25.61 23.35 13.33
CA ASP A 121 24.99 23.22 12.01
C ASP A 121 24.39 21.82 11.79
N CYS A 122 24.42 20.93 12.79
CA CYS A 122 23.95 19.55 12.67
C CYS A 122 23.20 19.11 13.94
N LYS A 123 21.94 18.73 13.73
CA LYS A 123 21.11 18.04 14.73
C LYS A 123 20.58 16.75 14.12
N LEU A 124 20.53 15.69 14.91
CA LEU A 124 19.99 14.40 14.51
C LEU A 124 18.84 14.01 15.44
N PRO A 125 17.76 13.38 14.93
CA PRO A 125 16.75 12.83 15.81
C PRO A 125 17.34 11.63 16.55
N VAL A 126 17.16 11.57 17.86
CA VAL A 126 17.55 10.45 18.73
C VAL A 126 16.34 9.99 19.54
N GLY A 127 16.32 8.72 19.89
CA GLY A 127 15.18 8.10 20.56
C GLY A 127 14.79 6.79 19.88
N THR A 128 13.58 6.31 20.17
CA THR A 128 13.10 5.04 19.62
C THR A 128 12.10 5.27 18.49
N THR A 129 12.20 4.45 17.45
CA THR A 129 11.13 4.24 16.49
C THR A 129 10.46 2.91 16.78
N ASN A 130 9.14 2.89 16.78
CA ASN A 130 8.36 1.67 16.98
C ASN A 130 7.56 1.39 15.72
N SER A 131 7.55 0.13 15.28
CA SER A 131 6.71 -0.32 14.18
C SER A 131 5.74 -1.39 14.68
N THR A 132 4.46 -1.20 14.41
CA THR A 132 3.43 -2.22 14.66
C THR A 132 2.65 -2.48 13.39
N GLY A 133 2.03 -3.65 13.30
CA GLY A 133 1.26 -3.97 12.12
C GLY A 133 0.54 -5.30 12.25
N ILE A 134 -0.37 -5.52 11.30
CA ILE A 134 -1.11 -6.75 11.12
C ILE A 134 -1.21 -7.06 9.63
N SER A 135 -1.39 -8.32 9.30
CA SER A 135 -1.76 -8.76 7.96
C SER A 135 -2.78 -9.87 8.11
N LEU A 136 -3.90 -9.75 7.42
CA LEU A 136 -4.96 -10.74 7.47
C LEU A 136 -5.60 -10.93 6.11
N LEU A 137 -6.08 -12.14 5.88
CA LEU A 137 -6.91 -12.51 4.75
C LEU A 137 -8.27 -12.94 5.31
N ASP A 138 -9.32 -12.17 5.03
CA ASP A 138 -10.63 -12.41 5.63
C ASP A 138 -11.77 -11.97 4.69
N ASN A 139 -13.00 -12.31 5.07
CA ASN A 139 -14.23 -11.87 4.42
C ASN A 139 -14.81 -10.64 5.13
N PHE A 140 -15.03 -9.58 4.36
CA PHE A 140 -15.56 -8.31 4.83
C PHE A 140 -16.96 -8.09 4.27
N ASP A 141 -17.95 -7.98 5.14
CA ASP A 141 -19.33 -7.68 4.75
C ASP A 141 -19.44 -6.27 4.15
N TRP A 142 -20.25 -6.13 3.10
CA TRP A 142 -20.45 -4.83 2.44
C TRP A 142 -20.99 -3.76 3.40
N GLY A 143 -20.35 -2.59 3.37
CA GLY A 143 -20.74 -1.42 4.15
C GLY A 143 -20.61 -1.59 5.67
N LYS A 144 -20.15 -2.75 6.17
CA LYS A 144 -19.99 -3.00 7.60
C LYS A 144 -18.58 -2.60 8.07
N PRO A 145 -18.48 -1.69 9.05
CA PRO A 145 -17.19 -1.35 9.64
C PRO A 145 -16.58 -2.56 10.37
N THR A 146 -15.34 -2.90 10.02
CA THR A 146 -14.56 -3.94 10.69
C THR A 146 -13.43 -3.30 11.49
N LYS A 147 -13.45 -3.52 12.81
CA LYS A 147 -12.43 -2.98 13.72
C LYS A 147 -11.26 -3.96 13.85
N LEU A 148 -10.09 -3.53 13.40
CA LEU A 148 -8.85 -4.28 13.45
C LEU A 148 -7.96 -3.73 14.57
N LYS A 149 -7.50 -4.58 15.48
CA LYS A 149 -6.59 -4.18 16.58
C LYS A 149 -5.14 -4.42 16.16
N LEU A 150 -4.29 -3.41 16.37
CA LEU A 150 -2.84 -3.52 16.21
C LEU A 150 -2.17 -3.98 17.51
N SER A 151 -0.92 -4.43 17.43
CA SER A 151 -0.16 -4.92 18.59
C SER A 151 0.18 -3.84 19.62
N ASP A 152 0.13 -2.55 19.25
CA ASP A 152 0.24 -1.42 20.19
C ASP A 152 -1.08 -1.10 20.91
N GLY A 153 -2.13 -1.90 20.69
CA GLY A 153 -3.46 -1.68 21.27
C GLY A 153 -4.32 -0.67 20.51
N SER A 154 -3.75 0.06 19.55
CA SER A 154 -4.53 0.97 18.70
C SER A 154 -5.44 0.20 17.76
N SER A 155 -6.48 0.86 17.26
CA SER A 155 -7.48 0.25 16.38
C SER A 155 -7.62 1.02 15.08
N VAL A 156 -7.78 0.27 13.99
CA VAL A 156 -8.11 0.79 12.66
C VAL A 156 -9.47 0.23 12.27
N VAL A 157 -10.36 1.09 11.80
CA VAL A 157 -11.66 0.69 11.28
C VAL A 157 -11.58 0.70 9.76
N VAL A 158 -11.84 -0.45 9.15
CA VAL A 158 -11.94 -0.58 7.70
C VAL A 158 -13.38 -0.84 7.32
N THR A 159 -13.90 -0.07 6.37
CA THR A 159 -15.21 -0.30 5.75
C THR A 159 -15.00 -0.51 4.27
N ILE A 160 -15.56 -1.58 3.70
CA ILE A 160 -15.49 -1.86 2.27
C ILE A 160 -16.90 -1.83 1.70
N SER A 161 -17.09 -1.08 0.62
CA SER A 161 -18.37 -0.87 -0.05
C SER A 161 -18.26 -1.22 -1.53
N PRO A 162 -19.36 -1.67 -2.17
CA PRO A 162 -19.43 -1.72 -3.62
C PRO A 162 -19.15 -0.32 -4.16
N SER A 163 -18.30 -0.18 -5.18
CA SER A 163 -18.14 1.11 -5.83
C SER A 163 -19.41 1.46 -6.60
N ALA A 164 -19.83 2.73 -6.53
CA ALA A 164 -20.93 3.23 -7.32
C ALA A 164 -20.43 3.51 -8.76
N LEU A 165 -20.52 2.52 -9.64
CA LEU A 165 -20.42 2.69 -11.09
C LEU A 165 -21.79 2.54 -11.74
#